data_AF-A0A871RBZ5-F1
#
_entry.id   AF-A0A871RBZ5-F1
#
_cell.length_a   1.000
_cell.length_b   1.000
_cell.length_c   1.000
_cell.angle_alpha   90.00
_cell.angle_beta   90.00
_cell.angle_gamma   90.00
#
_symmetry.space_group_name_H-M   'P 1'
#
loop_
_entity.id
_entity.type
_entity.pdbx_description
1 polymer ?
#
loop_
_entity_poly.entity_id
_entity_poly.type
_entity_poly.pdbx_seq_one_letter_code
_entity_poly.pdbx_strand_id
1 'polypeptide(L)'
;MGESDPLLLKNTGKSRHVKLQALWKIFITALAVTITLLWWLRQINGCNKISYPPLPKIPAHVPYLKGATFNPDENLTIVAKHGAVASDIEKCSQMGVEILKKGGFAADAAVTTCLCIGTVDTMYSSGIGGGAFITTKLANETGALSIDAREMAPGAAYRDMFKGREIASKYGGLAVAIPGELRGLYTLYKSHGSGNLSWSKLVSPVAELARSGWNATQLLPGALSSQTEALKLYRKDWDFVYNKDGSLKKAGDFVSRPELADTFDMIAKNGSDAIFYDPKGPIAPFLAEKVRQYGGILTAEDFARYKVVVEPALQFHGFSERNLTIYSPAGSSSGVALLAAIEVFNGLKNDCDQTDFTPVATQRLVESMKWLASVRTHLGDIGVYNMNKTAREDHTYRYQQFLKPEWAEHTRKKIHDDRTLDSWKEYQPAYQPNESHGTSSLSVVDQWGNAVSITTTVNLLFGSMVHDPVTGVIMNDEMDDFSVPTTKNAFELRPSIFNYIEPYKRPLSSCSQSLVVDPKTGKIDMLIGAAGGSRIPTAIFQTLVRTYFYGMDILEALAFPRLHHQLIPEILYIESPSNSTLENAMLNRGHKVEIVGHLTAMNAIRLKNNTIYAQSDYWRKLGRAAGY
;
A
#
# COMPACT_ATOMS: atom_id res chain seq x y z
N MET A 1 -41.43 -95.24 34.05
CA MET A 1 -42.15 -94.71 32.87
C MET A 1 -43.32 -93.89 33.40
N GLY A 2 -43.46 -92.59 33.18
CA GLY A 2 -42.57 -91.63 32.53
C GLY A 2 -43.27 -90.25 32.49
N GLU A 3 -42.57 -89.23 32.99
CA GLU A 3 -42.36 -87.88 32.40
C GLU A 3 -43.23 -87.45 31.19
N SER A 4 -43.63 -86.17 31.02
CA SER A 4 -43.20 -84.91 31.67
C SER A 4 -44.20 -83.73 31.42
N ASP A 5 -43.83 -82.53 31.90
CA ASP A 5 -44.60 -81.28 32.06
C ASP A 5 -45.34 -80.68 30.83
N PRO A 6 -46.40 -79.84 31.04
CA PRO A 6 -47.13 -79.15 29.98
C PRO A 6 -46.76 -77.66 29.84
N LEU A 7 -45.95 -77.29 28.85
CA LEU A 7 -45.65 -75.88 28.54
C LEU A 7 -45.17 -75.71 27.08
N LEU A 8 -45.98 -75.07 26.20
CA LEU A 8 -45.53 -74.27 25.03
C LEU A 8 -46.68 -73.76 24.13
N LEU A 9 -47.52 -72.84 24.63
CA LEU A 9 -48.36 -71.98 23.80
C LEU A 9 -48.36 -70.53 24.30
N LYS A 10 -47.36 -69.73 23.85
CA LYS A 10 -47.35 -68.25 23.70
C LYS A 10 -45.90 -67.72 23.61
N ASN A 11 -45.35 -67.49 22.40
CA ASN A 11 -44.37 -66.39 22.19
C ASN A 11 -43.97 -66.03 20.73
N THR A 12 -44.69 -66.45 19.70
CA THR A 12 -44.33 -66.10 18.30
C THR A 12 -44.56 -64.62 17.91
N GLY A 13 -45.28 -63.84 18.74
CA GLY A 13 -45.55 -62.41 18.49
C GLY A 13 -44.40 -61.44 18.85
N LYS A 14 -43.64 -61.69 19.92
CA LYS A 14 -42.64 -60.72 20.42
C LYS A 14 -41.39 -60.62 19.53
N SER A 15 -40.94 -61.73 18.94
CA SER A 15 -39.71 -61.77 18.11
C SER A 15 -39.82 -60.90 16.85
N ARG A 16 -40.99 -60.86 16.20
CA ARG A 16 -41.21 -60.08 14.96
C ARG A 16 -41.26 -58.57 15.22
N HIS A 17 -41.87 -58.14 16.32
CA HIS A 17 -41.91 -56.72 16.70
C HIS A 17 -40.54 -56.17 17.12
N VAL A 18 -39.74 -56.93 17.87
CA VAL A 18 -38.38 -56.50 18.26
C VAL A 18 -37.47 -56.38 17.02
N LYS A 19 -37.57 -57.31 16.05
CA LYS A 19 -36.85 -57.19 14.78
C LYS A 19 -37.32 -55.99 13.94
N LEU A 20 -38.62 -55.70 13.87
CA LEU A 20 -39.10 -54.48 13.20
C LEU A 20 -38.59 -53.21 13.87
N GLN A 21 -38.64 -53.11 15.20
CA GLN A 21 -38.14 -51.94 15.93
C GLN A 21 -36.62 -51.74 15.76
N ALA A 22 -35.84 -52.83 15.73
CA ALA A 22 -34.41 -52.77 15.44
C ALA A 22 -34.14 -52.26 14.02
N LEU A 23 -34.82 -52.80 13.01
CA LEU A 23 -34.73 -52.34 11.62
C LEU A 23 -35.17 -50.88 11.46
N TRP A 24 -36.22 -50.45 12.16
CA TRP A 24 -36.72 -49.08 12.12
C TRP A 24 -35.74 -48.09 12.78
N LYS A 25 -35.09 -48.49 13.89
CA LYS A 25 -33.99 -47.70 14.49
C LYS A 25 -32.79 -47.58 13.57
N ILE A 26 -32.38 -48.67 12.92
CA ILE A 26 -31.28 -48.67 11.92
C ILE A 26 -31.64 -47.77 10.73
N PHE A 27 -32.90 -47.81 10.27
CA PHE A 27 -33.37 -46.95 9.18
C PHE A 27 -33.36 -45.47 9.58
N ILE A 28 -33.78 -45.13 10.81
CA ILE A 28 -33.72 -43.76 11.33
C ILE A 28 -32.28 -43.27 11.53
N THR A 29 -31.36 -44.08 12.05
CA THR A 29 -29.96 -43.67 12.17
C THR A 29 -29.29 -43.54 10.80
N ALA A 30 -29.57 -44.44 9.84
CA ALA A 30 -29.10 -44.29 8.47
C ALA A 30 -29.68 -43.04 7.78
N LEU A 31 -30.95 -42.71 8.01
CA LEU A 31 -31.59 -41.50 7.50
C LEU A 31 -31.01 -40.23 8.17
N ALA A 32 -30.79 -40.25 9.48
CA ALA A 32 -30.16 -39.14 10.19
C ALA A 32 -28.71 -38.92 9.74
N VAL A 33 -27.93 -39.99 9.58
CA VAL A 33 -26.56 -39.94 9.05
C VAL A 33 -26.55 -39.42 7.61
N THR A 34 -27.43 -39.91 6.73
CA THR A 34 -27.50 -39.39 5.34
C THR A 34 -28.01 -37.95 5.28
N ILE A 35 -28.92 -37.52 6.15
CA ILE A 35 -29.33 -36.11 6.25
C ILE A 35 -28.16 -35.25 6.74
N THR A 36 -27.39 -35.67 7.76
CA THR A 36 -26.18 -34.92 8.17
C THR A 36 -25.10 -34.96 7.10
N LEU A 37 -24.93 -36.07 6.37
CA LEU A 37 -23.97 -36.17 5.28
C LEU A 37 -24.38 -35.28 4.10
N LEU A 38 -25.67 -35.22 3.76
CA LEU A 38 -26.22 -34.32 2.75
C LEU A 38 -26.17 -32.86 3.19
N TRP A 39 -26.37 -32.56 4.48
CA TRP A 39 -26.18 -31.22 5.03
C TRP A 39 -24.70 -30.81 5.00
N TRP A 40 -23.78 -31.71 5.34
CA TRP A 40 -22.33 -31.48 5.27
C TRP A 40 -21.83 -31.36 3.82
N LEU A 41 -22.33 -32.21 2.92
CA LEU A 41 -22.12 -32.08 1.47
C LEU A 41 -22.76 -30.80 0.91
N ARG A 42 -23.84 -30.28 1.51
CA ARG A 42 -24.46 -28.98 1.14
C ARG A 42 -23.77 -27.79 1.79
N GLN A 43 -22.96 -27.98 2.84
CA GLN A 43 -22.00 -26.99 3.33
C GLN A 43 -20.76 -26.96 2.41
N ILE A 44 -20.25 -28.12 2.00
CA ILE A 44 -19.08 -28.24 1.10
C ILE A 44 -19.40 -27.80 -0.34
N ASN A 45 -20.50 -28.29 -0.92
CA ASN A 45 -21.04 -27.81 -2.20
C ASN A 45 -21.82 -26.49 -2.05
N GLY A 46 -21.97 -26.01 -0.81
CA GLY A 46 -22.45 -24.66 -0.46
C GLY A 46 -21.40 -23.58 -0.65
N CYS A 47 -20.18 -23.96 -1.05
CA CYS A 47 -19.32 -23.10 -1.86
C CYS A 47 -20.05 -22.71 -3.15
N ASN A 48 -20.89 -21.67 -3.06
CA ASN A 48 -21.24 -20.83 -4.20
C ASN A 48 -19.95 -20.61 -4.99
N LYS A 49 -19.95 -20.96 -6.29
CA LYS A 49 -18.78 -20.71 -7.14
C LYS A 49 -18.50 -19.22 -7.14
N ILE A 50 -17.52 -18.81 -6.34
CA ILE A 50 -17.14 -17.41 -6.19
C ILE A 50 -16.68 -16.95 -7.56
N SER A 51 -17.51 -16.07 -8.12
CA SER A 51 -17.24 -15.50 -9.41
C SER A 51 -16.26 -14.35 -9.19
N TYR A 52 -15.21 -14.35 -9.99
CA TYR A 52 -14.25 -13.27 -10.09
C TYR A 52 -14.56 -12.49 -11.38
N PRO A 53 -14.30 -11.17 -11.41
CA PRO A 53 -14.36 -10.43 -12.65
C PRO A 53 -13.33 -11.00 -13.65
N PRO A 54 -13.55 -10.85 -14.96
CA PRO A 54 -12.51 -11.15 -15.94
C PRO A 54 -11.29 -10.27 -15.67
N LEU A 55 -10.08 -10.80 -15.86
CA LEU A 55 -8.85 -10.00 -15.79
C LEU A 55 -8.97 -8.81 -16.76
N PRO A 56 -8.75 -7.56 -16.30
CA PRO A 56 -8.76 -6.41 -17.19
C PRO A 56 -7.59 -6.52 -18.17
N LYS A 57 -7.82 -6.20 -19.45
CA LYS A 57 -6.81 -6.31 -20.52
C LYS A 57 -5.65 -5.32 -20.37
N ILE A 58 -5.83 -4.30 -19.55
CA ILE A 58 -4.87 -3.25 -19.20
C ILE A 58 -5.02 -3.04 -17.68
N PRO A 59 -3.95 -2.85 -16.89
CA PRO A 59 -4.07 -2.54 -15.47
C PRO A 59 -5.00 -1.34 -15.23
N ALA A 60 -5.84 -1.44 -14.19
CA ALA A 60 -6.82 -0.41 -13.88
C ALA A 60 -6.09 0.87 -13.42
N HIS A 61 -6.24 1.95 -14.18
CA HIS A 61 -5.64 3.25 -13.92
C HIS A 61 -6.70 4.35 -14.06
N VAL A 62 -6.57 5.40 -13.24
CA VAL A 62 -7.42 6.58 -13.34
C VAL A 62 -7.03 7.35 -14.62
N PRO A 63 -7.97 7.69 -15.52
CA PRO A 63 -7.67 8.46 -16.72
C PRO A 63 -6.98 9.79 -16.40
N TYR A 64 -6.01 10.16 -17.22
CA TYR A 64 -5.19 11.35 -16.99
C TYR A 64 -5.99 12.63 -17.15
N LEU A 65 -5.86 13.52 -16.17
CA LEU A 65 -6.62 14.78 -16.10
C LEU A 65 -5.81 15.97 -16.61
N LYS A 66 -4.49 15.98 -16.37
CA LYS A 66 -3.53 16.94 -16.93
C LYS A 66 -2.21 16.25 -17.27
N GLY A 67 -1.44 16.88 -18.16
CA GLY A 67 -0.12 16.43 -18.58
C GLY A 67 0.99 16.86 -17.63
N ALA A 68 2.06 16.07 -17.53
CA ALA A 68 3.34 16.52 -17.01
C ALA A 68 3.84 17.73 -17.82
N THR A 69 4.67 18.59 -17.23
CA THR A 69 5.14 19.82 -17.90
C THR A 69 6.57 20.15 -17.52
N PHE A 70 7.31 20.72 -18.47
CA PHE A 70 8.61 21.36 -18.25
C PHE A 70 8.45 22.76 -17.63
N ASN A 71 7.30 23.41 -17.86
CA ASN A 71 7.00 24.76 -17.40
C ASN A 71 5.73 24.69 -16.51
N PRO A 72 5.88 24.50 -15.19
CA PRO A 72 4.75 24.54 -14.27
C PRO A 72 4.26 25.97 -13.98
N ASP A 73 3.02 26.10 -13.52
CA ASP A 73 2.48 27.36 -13.01
C ASP A 73 2.97 27.58 -11.56
N GLU A 74 3.74 28.64 -11.32
CA GLU A 74 4.31 28.99 -10.02
C GLU A 74 3.25 29.12 -8.91
N ASN A 75 2.01 29.48 -9.27
CA ASN A 75 0.89 29.61 -8.33
C ASN A 75 0.41 28.27 -7.74
N LEU A 76 0.94 27.13 -8.21
CA LEU A 76 0.63 25.80 -7.69
C LEU A 76 1.41 25.44 -6.42
N THR A 77 2.51 26.14 -6.11
CA THR A 77 3.26 25.94 -4.87
C THR A 77 2.66 26.75 -3.74
N ILE A 78 2.40 26.07 -2.62
CA ILE A 78 1.96 26.73 -1.40
C ILE A 78 3.17 27.17 -0.59
N VAL A 79 3.29 28.49 -0.41
CA VAL A 79 4.32 29.11 0.43
C VAL A 79 3.72 29.40 1.81
N ALA A 80 4.34 28.87 2.86
CA ALA A 80 3.88 28.95 4.25
C ALA A 80 5.02 29.29 5.23
N LYS A 81 4.67 29.62 6.47
CA LYS A 81 5.62 30.02 7.52
C LYS A 81 5.51 29.19 8.79
N HIS A 82 4.31 28.76 9.15
CA HIS A 82 4.05 28.00 10.37
C HIS A 82 3.92 26.51 10.05
N GLY A 83 3.13 26.11 9.06
CA GLY A 83 3.01 24.68 8.75
C GLY A 83 2.37 24.43 7.40
N ALA A 84 2.57 23.23 6.88
CA ALA A 84 1.97 22.81 5.62
C ALA A 84 1.69 21.31 5.57
N VAL A 85 0.71 20.97 4.75
CA VAL A 85 0.29 19.62 4.41
C VAL A 85 0.24 19.52 2.90
N ALA A 86 0.94 18.55 2.32
CA ALA A 86 0.84 18.18 0.92
C ALA A 86 0.18 16.80 0.82
N SER A 87 -0.91 16.67 0.07
CA SER A 87 -1.60 15.40 -0.16
C SER A 87 -2.31 15.35 -1.50
N ASP A 88 -2.71 14.15 -1.91
CA ASP A 88 -3.44 13.91 -3.17
C ASP A 88 -4.82 14.62 -3.26
N ILE A 89 -5.38 15.14 -2.15
CA ILE A 89 -6.68 15.84 -2.13
C ILE A 89 -6.59 17.19 -1.39
N GLU A 90 -6.96 18.28 -2.07
CA GLU A 90 -6.95 19.66 -1.52
C GLU A 90 -7.70 19.76 -0.19
N LYS A 91 -8.91 19.19 -0.12
CA LYS A 91 -9.76 19.20 1.08
C LYS A 91 -9.09 18.53 2.29
N CYS A 92 -8.33 17.46 2.07
CA CYS A 92 -7.62 16.74 3.13
C CYS A 92 -6.35 17.48 3.59
N SER A 93 -5.67 18.19 2.66
CA SER A 93 -4.60 19.11 3.02
C SER A 93 -5.11 20.27 3.88
N GLN A 94 -6.24 20.89 3.49
CA GLN A 94 -6.90 21.93 4.28
C GLN A 94 -7.28 21.43 5.68
N MET A 95 -7.89 20.24 5.80
CA MET A 95 -8.25 19.66 7.10
C MET A 95 -7.03 19.42 8.00
N GLY A 96 -5.91 18.95 7.46
CA GLY A 96 -4.66 18.81 8.22
C GLY A 96 -4.12 20.16 8.71
N VAL A 97 -4.17 21.20 7.87
CA VAL A 97 -3.81 22.57 8.29
C VAL A 97 -4.72 23.10 9.40
N GLU A 98 -6.02 22.81 9.36
CA GLU A 98 -6.95 23.17 10.46
C GLU A 98 -6.70 22.40 11.76
N ILE A 99 -5.96 21.29 11.73
CA ILE A 99 -5.46 20.60 12.93
C ILE A 99 -4.18 21.27 13.44
N LEU A 100 -3.25 21.62 12.55
CA LEU A 100 -2.03 22.37 12.92
C LEU A 100 -2.37 23.71 13.60
N LYS A 101 -3.32 24.48 13.02
CA LYS A 101 -3.82 25.74 13.59
C LYS A 101 -4.45 25.60 14.98
N LYS A 102 -4.94 24.42 15.35
CA LYS A 102 -5.50 24.11 16.68
C LYS A 102 -4.42 23.69 17.69
N GLY A 103 -3.14 23.84 17.36
CA GLY A 103 -2.01 23.47 18.21
C GLY A 103 -1.62 21.99 18.12
N GLY A 104 -2.10 21.27 17.10
CA GLY A 104 -1.67 19.92 16.79
C GLY A 104 -0.29 19.89 16.14
N PHE A 105 0.47 18.82 16.38
CA PHE A 105 1.76 18.56 15.74
C PHE A 105 1.54 17.92 14.36
N ALA A 106 2.64 17.79 13.59
CA ALA A 106 2.64 17.13 12.29
C ALA A 106 2.03 15.71 12.33
N ALA A 107 2.23 14.98 13.43
CA ALA A 107 1.58 13.68 13.69
C ALA A 107 0.05 13.78 13.75
N ASP A 108 -0.50 14.74 14.49
CA ASP A 108 -1.94 14.93 14.67
C ASP A 108 -2.64 15.28 13.36
N ALA A 109 -2.01 16.18 12.59
CA ALA A 109 -2.48 16.58 11.27
C ALA A 109 -2.38 15.43 10.26
N ALA A 110 -1.29 14.67 10.27
CA ALA A 110 -1.12 13.51 9.39
C ALA A 110 -2.17 12.42 9.62
N VAL A 111 -2.59 12.16 10.88
CA VAL A 111 -3.71 11.27 11.19
C VAL A 111 -4.99 11.72 10.51
N THR A 112 -5.39 12.97 10.70
CA THR A 112 -6.63 13.53 10.13
C THR A 112 -6.59 13.53 8.60
N THR A 113 -5.45 13.91 8.02
CA THR A 113 -5.25 13.92 6.56
C THR A 113 -5.29 12.51 5.97
N CYS A 114 -4.61 11.52 6.57
CA CYS A 114 -4.60 10.14 6.06
C CYS A 114 -6.02 9.53 6.05
N LEU A 115 -6.75 9.66 7.18
CA LEU A 115 -8.14 9.19 7.27
C LEU A 115 -9.06 9.89 6.27
N CYS A 116 -8.87 11.19 6.02
CA CYS A 116 -9.61 11.93 4.99
C CYS A 116 -9.34 11.37 3.58
N ILE A 117 -8.09 11.11 3.19
CA ILE A 117 -7.72 10.60 1.86
C ILE A 117 -8.39 9.23 1.60
N GLY A 118 -8.47 8.36 2.61
CA GLY A 118 -9.18 7.07 2.53
C GLY A 118 -10.71 7.14 2.61
N THR A 119 -11.26 8.33 2.87
CA THR A 119 -12.71 8.56 2.99
C THR A 119 -13.32 9.07 1.69
N VAL A 120 -12.69 10.07 1.06
CA VAL A 120 -13.24 10.82 -0.08
C VAL A 120 -12.82 10.25 -1.43
N ASP A 121 -12.69 11.06 -2.49
CA ASP A 121 -12.44 10.59 -3.86
C ASP A 121 -11.32 9.56 -4.01
N THR A 122 -10.23 9.66 -3.24
CA THR A 122 -9.09 8.73 -3.24
C THR A 122 -9.28 7.47 -2.38
N MET A 123 -10.48 7.18 -1.87
CA MET A 123 -10.80 5.95 -1.13
C MET A 123 -10.48 4.66 -1.90
N TYR A 124 -10.37 4.74 -3.23
CA TYR A 124 -9.97 3.63 -4.08
C TYR A 124 -8.48 3.27 -3.95
N SER A 125 -7.66 4.06 -3.24
CA SER A 125 -6.21 3.87 -3.14
C SER A 125 -5.67 3.81 -1.71
N SER A 126 -6.50 3.96 -0.68
CA SER A 126 -6.06 4.11 0.72
C SER A 126 -7.24 4.03 1.69
N GLY A 127 -6.99 3.75 2.97
CA GLY A 127 -7.99 3.81 4.05
C GLY A 127 -7.85 2.71 5.10
N ILE A 128 -8.68 2.77 6.15
CA ILE A 128 -8.55 1.92 7.36
C ILE A 128 -8.69 0.40 7.13
N GLY A 129 -9.16 -0.02 5.95
CA GLY A 129 -9.18 -1.42 5.52
C GLY A 129 -7.90 -1.89 4.80
N GLY A 130 -6.87 -1.04 4.73
CA GLY A 130 -5.53 -1.36 4.23
C GLY A 130 -4.43 -0.97 5.22
N GLY A 131 -3.28 -0.50 4.72
CA GLY A 131 -2.05 -0.33 5.49
C GLY A 131 -1.23 0.89 5.08
N ALA A 132 -0.18 1.16 5.87
CA ALA A 132 0.67 2.33 5.65
C ALA A 132 2.12 2.13 6.10
N PHE A 133 3.03 2.89 5.51
CA PHE A 133 4.37 3.14 6.03
C PHE A 133 4.49 4.62 6.39
N ILE A 134 4.99 4.90 7.60
CA ILE A 134 5.13 6.26 8.12
C ILE A 134 6.61 6.47 8.49
N THR A 135 7.20 7.53 7.95
CA THR A 135 8.53 8.02 8.35
C THR A 135 8.33 9.36 9.05
N THR A 136 8.72 9.47 10.32
CA THR A 136 8.44 10.66 11.13
C THR A 136 9.64 11.06 12.00
N LYS A 137 9.79 12.37 12.25
CA LYS A 137 10.86 12.95 13.06
C LYS A 137 10.31 14.08 13.91
N LEU A 138 10.57 14.05 15.22
CA LEU A 138 10.39 15.22 16.08
C LEU A 138 11.60 16.15 15.96
N ALA A 139 11.37 17.46 16.05
CA ALA A 139 12.40 18.48 15.84
C ALA A 139 13.51 18.48 16.90
N ASN A 140 13.19 18.00 18.11
CA ASN A 140 14.09 17.90 19.25
C ASN A 140 14.87 16.57 19.32
N GLU A 141 14.56 15.61 18.44
CA GLU A 141 15.23 14.32 18.37
C GLU A 141 16.35 14.30 17.32
N THR A 142 17.36 13.46 17.52
CA THR A 142 18.44 13.27 16.54
C THR A 142 18.02 12.34 15.39
N GLY A 143 17.34 11.24 15.72
CA GLY A 143 16.88 10.25 14.74
C GLY A 143 15.57 10.58 14.03
N ALA A 144 15.05 9.58 13.32
CA ALA A 144 13.69 9.50 12.82
C ALA A 144 13.15 8.08 13.03
N LEU A 145 11.84 7.93 13.11
CA LEU A 145 11.13 6.69 13.37
C LEU A 145 10.49 6.16 12.08
N SER A 146 10.62 4.85 11.84
CA SER A 146 9.85 4.10 10.86
C SER A 146 8.74 3.34 11.58
N ILE A 147 7.50 3.55 11.15
CA ILE A 147 6.34 2.79 11.60
C ILE A 147 5.83 2.00 10.39
N ASP A 148 6.08 0.69 10.41
CA ASP A 148 5.56 -0.28 9.43
C ASP A 148 4.21 -0.80 9.95
N ALA A 149 3.17 -0.21 9.38
CA ALA A 149 1.77 -0.58 9.54
C ALA A 149 1.25 -1.27 8.26
N ARG A 150 2.12 -2.04 7.60
CA ARG A 150 1.77 -2.92 6.48
C ARG A 150 0.81 -4.00 6.94
N GLU A 151 -0.09 -4.40 6.05
CA GLU A 151 -1.02 -5.49 6.29
C GLU A 151 -0.28 -6.82 6.47
N MET A 152 -0.90 -7.73 7.22
CA MET A 152 -0.32 -9.04 7.52
C MET A 152 -1.20 -10.17 6.96
N ALA A 153 -0.58 -11.22 6.43
CA ALA A 153 -1.31 -12.41 6.00
C ALA A 153 -2.12 -13.02 7.17
N PRO A 154 -3.39 -13.45 6.95
CA PRO A 154 -4.17 -14.12 7.98
C PRO A 154 -3.48 -15.37 8.54
N GLY A 155 -3.82 -15.78 9.77
CA GLY A 155 -3.21 -16.93 10.45
C GLY A 155 -3.40 -18.27 9.73
N ALA A 156 -4.42 -18.36 8.87
CA ALA A 156 -4.69 -19.52 8.02
C ALA A 156 -4.04 -19.45 6.62
N ALA A 157 -3.28 -18.40 6.31
CA ALA A 157 -2.62 -18.25 5.02
C ALA A 157 -1.49 -19.27 4.84
N TYR A 158 -1.25 -19.71 3.60
CA TYR A 158 -0.21 -20.71 3.32
C TYR A 158 0.42 -20.50 1.94
N ARG A 159 1.70 -20.86 1.83
CA ARG A 159 2.58 -20.60 0.68
C ARG A 159 1.94 -20.78 -0.71
N ASP A 160 1.24 -21.91 -0.89
CA ASP A 160 0.73 -22.33 -2.19
C ASP A 160 -0.75 -21.95 -2.42
N MET A 161 -1.32 -21.04 -1.61
CA MET A 161 -2.76 -20.78 -1.59
C MET A 161 -3.34 -20.18 -2.89
N PHE A 162 -2.56 -19.47 -3.71
CA PHE A 162 -3.03 -18.92 -4.99
C PHE A 162 -2.67 -19.73 -6.23
N LYS A 163 -1.97 -20.86 -6.07
CA LYS A 163 -1.52 -21.71 -7.19
C LYS A 163 -2.69 -22.16 -8.08
N GLY A 164 -2.71 -21.72 -9.34
CA GLY A 164 -3.77 -22.03 -10.30
C GLY A 164 -5.09 -21.29 -10.06
N ARG A 165 -5.09 -20.25 -9.22
CA ARG A 165 -6.21 -19.34 -8.95
C ARG A 165 -5.71 -17.94 -8.64
N GLU A 166 -4.74 -17.47 -9.42
CA GLU A 166 -4.02 -16.20 -9.25
C GLU A 166 -4.97 -14.98 -9.25
N ILE A 167 -6.13 -15.06 -9.90
CA ILE A 167 -7.17 -13.99 -9.80
C ILE A 167 -7.67 -13.76 -8.36
N ALA A 168 -7.61 -14.77 -7.50
CA ALA A 168 -8.10 -14.72 -6.12
C ALA A 168 -7.12 -14.02 -5.15
N SER A 169 -5.91 -13.65 -5.59
CA SER A 169 -5.06 -12.73 -4.82
C SER A 169 -5.45 -11.26 -5.01
N LYS A 170 -6.19 -10.93 -6.07
CA LYS A 170 -6.60 -9.57 -6.45
C LYS A 170 -8.06 -9.23 -6.11
N TYR A 171 -8.93 -10.23 -6.05
CA TYR A 171 -10.37 -10.04 -5.87
C TYR A 171 -10.97 -11.03 -4.87
N GLY A 172 -11.99 -10.57 -4.13
CA GLY A 172 -12.70 -11.37 -3.14
C GLY A 172 -11.93 -11.55 -1.84
N GLY A 173 -12.51 -12.29 -0.90
CA GLY A 173 -12.02 -12.33 0.48
C GLY A 173 -10.68 -13.03 0.67
N LEU A 174 -10.24 -13.86 -0.29
CA LEU A 174 -8.96 -14.55 -0.21
C LEU A 174 -7.76 -13.62 -0.44
N ALA A 175 -8.00 -12.49 -1.12
CA ALA A 175 -7.06 -11.40 -1.35
C ALA A 175 -6.76 -10.56 -0.11
N VAL A 176 -7.64 -10.62 0.90
CA VAL A 176 -7.64 -9.67 2.03
C VAL A 176 -6.61 -10.06 3.08
N ALA A 177 -5.67 -9.16 3.33
CA ALA A 177 -4.77 -9.19 4.47
C ALA A 177 -5.34 -8.39 5.66
N ILE A 178 -4.78 -8.60 6.85
CA ILE A 178 -5.22 -7.96 8.10
C ILE A 178 -4.88 -6.46 8.06
N PRO A 179 -5.86 -5.53 8.11
CA PRO A 179 -5.62 -4.10 7.97
C PRO A 179 -4.75 -3.48 9.06
N GLY A 180 -3.81 -2.62 8.66
CA GLY A 180 -2.82 -2.01 9.55
C GLY A 180 -2.92 -0.49 9.74
N GLU A 181 -3.52 0.24 8.80
CA GLU A 181 -3.45 1.71 8.73
C GLU A 181 -3.86 2.37 10.06
N LEU A 182 -5.02 2.00 10.61
CA LEU A 182 -5.55 2.63 11.82
C LEU A 182 -4.64 2.44 13.04
N ARG A 183 -4.09 1.23 13.23
CA ARG A 183 -3.10 0.94 14.28
C ARG A 183 -1.81 1.72 14.06
N GLY A 184 -1.38 1.90 12.82
CA GLY A 184 -0.24 2.75 12.45
C GLY A 184 -0.44 4.22 12.82
N LEU A 185 -1.58 4.78 12.44
CA LEU A 185 -1.97 6.16 12.74
C LEU A 185 -2.14 6.40 14.25
N TYR A 186 -2.74 5.45 14.99
CA TYR A 186 -2.83 5.54 16.43
C TYR A 186 -1.45 5.40 17.11
N THR A 187 -0.56 4.56 16.58
CA THR A 187 0.83 4.45 17.06
C THR A 187 1.58 5.77 16.86
N LEU A 188 1.46 6.39 15.69
CA LEU A 188 2.02 7.73 15.39
C LEU A 188 1.50 8.80 16.36
N TYR A 189 0.18 8.84 16.58
CA TYR A 189 -0.43 9.75 17.55
C TYR A 189 0.07 9.51 18.98
N LYS A 190 0.27 8.25 19.37
CA LYS A 190 0.78 7.88 20.70
C LYS A 190 2.27 8.15 20.89
N SER A 191 3.09 8.15 19.84
CA SER A 191 4.53 8.44 19.92
C SER A 191 4.85 9.93 19.73
N HIS A 192 4.33 10.56 18.67
CA HIS A 192 4.72 11.90 18.22
C HIS A 192 3.56 12.93 18.19
N GLY A 193 2.36 12.57 18.66
CA GLY A 193 1.25 13.52 18.81
C GLY A 193 1.54 14.62 19.82
N SER A 194 0.91 15.79 19.65
CA SER A 194 1.17 16.97 20.50
C SER A 194 0.77 16.81 21.97
N GLY A 195 -0.17 15.90 22.26
CA GLY A 195 -0.88 15.85 23.54
C GLY A 195 -1.91 16.98 23.75
N ASN A 196 -1.95 17.99 22.88
CA ASN A 196 -2.90 19.11 22.94
C ASN A 196 -4.29 18.72 22.42
N LEU A 197 -4.35 17.78 21.47
CA LEU A 197 -5.57 17.31 20.83
C LEU A 197 -5.82 15.86 21.22
N SER A 198 -7.06 15.52 21.57
CA SER A 198 -7.46 14.14 21.80
C SER A 198 -7.69 13.40 20.48
N TRP A 199 -7.56 12.07 20.50
CA TRP A 199 -7.84 11.19 19.34
C TRP A 199 -9.19 11.51 18.66
N SER A 200 -10.24 11.75 19.46
CA SER A 200 -11.55 12.18 18.96
C SER A 200 -11.48 13.47 18.14
N LYS A 201 -10.67 14.47 18.52
CA LYS A 201 -10.54 15.73 17.76
C LYS A 201 -9.85 15.54 16.41
N LEU A 202 -9.13 14.44 16.20
CA LEU A 202 -8.49 14.10 14.93
C LEU A 202 -9.43 13.28 14.01
N VAL A 203 -10.20 12.35 14.60
CA VAL A 203 -11.08 11.44 13.85
C VAL A 203 -12.45 12.07 13.55
N SER A 204 -13.07 12.79 14.49
CA SER A 204 -14.42 13.33 14.33
C SER A 204 -14.62 14.26 13.11
N PRO A 205 -13.65 15.12 12.70
CA PRO A 205 -13.80 15.91 11.46
C PRO A 205 -13.92 15.05 10.20
N VAL A 206 -13.35 13.84 10.19
CA VAL A 206 -13.45 12.89 9.07
C VAL A 206 -14.78 12.12 9.13
N ALA A 207 -15.25 11.78 10.32
CA ALA A 207 -16.61 11.25 10.52
C ALA A 207 -17.67 12.23 10.01
N GLU A 208 -17.53 13.52 10.36
CA GLU A 208 -18.42 14.58 9.88
C GLU A 208 -18.41 14.66 8.34
N LEU A 209 -17.23 14.68 7.71
CA LEU A 209 -17.10 14.71 6.24
C LEU A 209 -17.70 13.46 5.56
N ALA A 210 -17.49 12.27 6.13
CA ALA A 210 -18.08 11.03 5.63
C ALA A 210 -19.62 11.07 5.67
N ARG A 211 -20.20 11.68 6.72
CA ARG A 211 -21.66 11.83 6.90
C ARG A 211 -22.26 12.97 6.08
N SER A 212 -21.59 14.12 6.02
CA SER A 212 -22.04 15.30 5.27
C SER A 212 -21.87 15.14 3.77
N GLY A 213 -21.01 14.22 3.34
CA GLY A 213 -20.66 13.98 1.96
C GLY A 213 -19.83 15.09 1.31
N TRP A 214 -19.51 14.87 0.04
CA TRP A 214 -18.78 15.80 -0.84
C TRP A 214 -19.28 15.62 -2.29
N ASN A 215 -18.92 16.56 -3.17
CA ASN A 215 -19.14 16.41 -4.61
C ASN A 215 -17.90 15.74 -5.22
N ALA A 216 -18.09 14.63 -5.93
CA ALA A 216 -17.01 13.86 -6.52
C ALA A 216 -16.19 14.70 -7.51
N THR A 217 -14.87 14.73 -7.38
CA THR A 217 -13.99 15.29 -8.42
C THR A 217 -13.87 14.33 -9.61
N GLN A 218 -13.03 14.65 -10.59
CA GLN A 218 -12.78 13.81 -11.76
C GLN A 218 -12.04 12.49 -11.45
N LEU A 219 -11.42 12.38 -10.26
CA LEU A 219 -10.65 11.20 -9.84
C LEU A 219 -11.53 9.96 -9.64
N LEU A 220 -12.58 10.08 -8.83
CA LEU A 220 -13.45 8.97 -8.45
C LEU A 220 -14.17 8.32 -9.66
N PRO A 221 -14.82 9.08 -10.57
CA PRO A 221 -15.42 8.51 -11.78
C PRO A 221 -14.41 7.80 -12.68
N GLY A 222 -13.18 8.32 -12.74
CA GLY A 222 -12.07 7.69 -13.42
C GLY A 222 -11.77 6.30 -12.87
N ALA A 223 -11.55 6.20 -11.55
CA ALA A 223 -11.35 4.92 -10.88
C ALA A 223 -12.56 3.97 -11.05
N LEU A 224 -13.79 4.46 -10.86
CA LEU A 224 -15.02 3.67 -11.02
C LEU A 224 -15.14 3.09 -12.44
N SER A 225 -14.86 3.88 -13.47
CA SER A 225 -14.92 3.42 -14.87
C SER A 225 -13.97 2.26 -15.13
N SER A 226 -12.77 2.29 -14.54
CA SER A 226 -11.75 1.25 -14.69
C SER A 226 -12.13 -0.10 -14.04
N GLN A 227 -13.06 -0.09 -13.07
CA GLN A 227 -13.52 -1.27 -12.33
C GLN A 227 -14.99 -1.65 -12.62
N THR A 228 -15.54 -1.20 -13.75
CA THR A 228 -16.96 -1.38 -14.11
C THR A 228 -17.45 -2.84 -14.01
N GLU A 229 -16.67 -3.83 -14.45
CA GLU A 229 -17.09 -5.24 -14.40
C GLU A 229 -17.08 -5.83 -12.98
N ALA A 230 -16.11 -5.44 -12.14
CA ALA A 230 -16.08 -5.84 -10.74
C ALA A 230 -17.22 -5.18 -9.95
N LEU A 231 -17.48 -3.89 -10.19
CA LEU A 231 -18.59 -3.16 -9.57
C LEU A 231 -19.96 -3.74 -9.98
N LYS A 232 -20.16 -4.13 -11.23
CA LYS A 232 -21.36 -4.88 -11.66
C LYS A 232 -21.54 -6.18 -10.88
N LEU A 233 -20.46 -6.95 -10.71
CA LEU A 233 -20.48 -8.26 -10.06
C LEU A 233 -20.76 -8.17 -8.55
N TYR A 234 -20.23 -7.14 -7.89
CA TYR A 234 -20.33 -6.97 -6.44
C TYR A 234 -21.33 -5.88 -6.01
N ARG A 235 -22.13 -5.38 -6.96
CA ARG A 235 -23.03 -4.21 -6.84
C ARG A 235 -23.78 -4.09 -5.52
N LYS A 236 -24.33 -5.19 -5.01
CA LYS A 236 -25.15 -5.27 -3.78
C LYS A 236 -24.49 -4.65 -2.53
N ASP A 237 -23.16 -4.61 -2.48
CA ASP A 237 -22.41 -4.07 -1.33
C ASP A 237 -21.83 -2.67 -1.67
N TRP A 238 -22.03 -2.16 -2.90
CA TRP A 238 -21.38 -0.96 -3.46
C TRP A 238 -22.35 0.17 -3.82
N ASP A 239 -23.60 0.17 -3.32
CA ASP A 239 -24.65 1.11 -3.75
C ASP A 239 -24.27 2.61 -3.63
N PHE A 240 -23.38 2.99 -2.71
CA PHE A 240 -22.96 4.39 -2.52
C PHE A 240 -22.20 5.00 -3.73
N VAL A 241 -21.60 4.17 -4.60
CA VAL A 241 -20.96 4.63 -5.85
C VAL A 241 -21.90 4.67 -7.05
N TYR A 242 -23.20 4.45 -6.83
CA TYR A 242 -24.25 4.54 -7.83
C TYR A 242 -25.21 5.70 -7.59
N ASN A 243 -25.79 6.21 -8.67
CA ASN A 243 -26.93 7.11 -8.65
C ASN A 243 -28.24 6.32 -8.62
N LYS A 244 -29.36 7.01 -8.32
CA LYS A 244 -30.70 6.41 -8.23
C LYS A 244 -31.20 5.78 -9.54
N ASP A 245 -30.68 6.22 -10.68
CA ASP A 245 -30.92 5.64 -12.00
C ASP A 245 -30.08 4.37 -12.28
N GLY A 246 -29.20 4.01 -11.34
CA GLY A 246 -28.30 2.89 -11.42
C GLY A 246 -26.98 3.13 -12.17
N SER A 247 -26.72 4.37 -12.64
CA SER A 247 -25.46 4.78 -13.24
C SER A 247 -24.35 4.98 -12.18
N LEU A 248 -23.08 4.85 -12.57
CA LEU A 248 -21.94 5.16 -11.69
C LEU A 248 -21.81 6.67 -11.49
N LYS A 249 -21.33 7.08 -10.31
CA LYS A 249 -21.05 8.49 -9.96
C LYS A 249 -20.12 9.16 -10.98
N LYS A 250 -20.47 10.38 -11.37
CA LYS A 250 -19.73 11.28 -12.27
C LYS A 250 -19.18 12.49 -11.52
N ALA A 251 -18.30 13.25 -12.18
CA ALA A 251 -17.73 14.45 -11.58
C ALA A 251 -18.85 15.48 -11.32
N GLY A 252 -18.90 16.01 -10.11
CA GLY A 252 -19.98 16.87 -9.63
C GLY A 252 -21.11 16.15 -8.91
N ASP A 253 -21.24 14.82 -9.02
CA ASP A 253 -22.26 14.07 -8.28
C ASP A 253 -21.94 14.03 -6.78
N PHE A 254 -22.96 14.15 -5.95
CA PHE A 254 -22.83 14.06 -4.50
C PHE A 254 -22.62 12.61 -4.04
N VAL A 255 -21.66 12.41 -3.12
CA VAL A 255 -21.29 11.13 -2.51
C VAL A 255 -21.22 11.29 -0.99
N SER A 256 -21.68 10.30 -0.25
CA SER A 256 -21.64 10.23 1.23
C SER A 256 -21.42 8.78 1.67
N ARG A 257 -20.79 8.58 2.84
CA ARG A 257 -20.49 7.26 3.44
C ARG A 257 -20.90 7.24 4.92
N PRO A 258 -22.20 7.29 5.24
CA PRO A 258 -22.68 7.43 6.62
C PRO A 258 -22.28 6.24 7.51
N GLU A 259 -22.17 5.03 6.97
CA GLU A 259 -21.77 3.83 7.73
C GLU A 259 -20.29 3.89 8.13
N LEU A 260 -19.43 4.45 7.26
CA LEU A 260 -18.04 4.75 7.62
C LEU A 260 -17.97 5.90 8.65
N ALA A 261 -18.86 6.87 8.58
CA ALA A 261 -18.95 7.93 9.58
C ALA A 261 -19.30 7.38 10.97
N ASP A 262 -20.23 6.42 11.04
CA ASP A 262 -20.61 5.75 12.29
C ASP A 262 -19.43 4.94 12.85
N THR A 263 -18.70 4.21 12.01
CA THR A 263 -17.44 3.53 12.37
C THR A 263 -16.39 4.50 12.91
N PHE A 264 -16.18 5.65 12.26
CA PHE A 264 -15.26 6.68 12.75
C PHE A 264 -15.73 7.32 14.06
N ASP A 265 -17.03 7.56 14.24
CA ASP A 265 -17.58 8.05 15.50
C ASP A 265 -17.38 7.04 16.64
N MET A 266 -17.48 5.74 16.38
CA MET A 266 -17.19 4.68 17.35
C MET A 266 -15.71 4.67 17.74
N ILE A 267 -14.80 4.77 16.76
CA ILE A 267 -13.34 4.90 16.98
C ILE A 267 -13.01 6.18 17.77
N ALA A 268 -13.63 7.31 17.42
CA ALA A 268 -13.45 8.59 18.09
C ALA A 268 -13.92 8.53 19.56
N LYS A 269 -15.13 8.02 19.82
CA LYS A 269 -15.72 7.87 21.16
C LYS A 269 -14.93 6.90 22.04
N ASN A 270 -14.37 5.84 21.47
CA ASN A 270 -13.51 4.89 22.17
C ASN A 270 -12.14 5.49 22.55
N GLY A 271 -11.74 6.64 21.97
CA GLY A 271 -10.48 7.32 22.26
C GLY A 271 -9.22 6.57 21.84
N SER A 272 -9.37 5.42 21.17
CA SER A 272 -8.30 4.58 20.65
C SER A 272 -8.80 3.70 19.51
N ASP A 273 -7.85 3.15 18.74
CA ASP A 273 -8.07 2.17 17.69
C ASP A 273 -8.58 0.80 18.18
N ALA A 274 -8.53 0.51 19.49
CA ALA A 274 -8.78 -0.83 20.03
C ALA A 274 -10.12 -1.43 19.60
N ILE A 275 -11.18 -0.62 19.50
CA ILE A 275 -12.53 -1.05 19.08
C ILE A 275 -12.57 -1.60 17.64
N PHE A 276 -11.67 -1.18 16.75
CA PHE A 276 -11.56 -1.70 15.39
C PHE A 276 -10.98 -3.12 15.35
N TYR A 277 -10.15 -3.46 16.34
CA TYR A 277 -9.38 -4.71 16.39
C TYR A 277 -9.89 -5.70 17.45
N ASP A 278 -10.95 -5.36 18.20
CA ASP A 278 -11.54 -6.25 19.21
C ASP A 278 -12.28 -7.42 18.53
N PRO A 279 -11.87 -8.69 18.74
CA PRO A 279 -12.50 -9.85 18.11
C PRO A 279 -13.92 -10.13 18.62
N LYS A 280 -14.36 -9.44 19.67
CA LYS A 280 -15.74 -9.46 20.20
C LYS A 280 -16.43 -8.10 20.05
N GLY A 281 -15.76 -7.14 19.43
CA GLY A 281 -16.23 -5.79 19.23
C GLY A 281 -17.22 -5.66 18.07
N PRO A 282 -17.68 -4.44 17.77
CA PRO A 282 -18.70 -4.17 16.76
C PRO A 282 -18.13 -3.97 15.34
N ILE A 283 -16.82 -4.15 15.11
CA ILE A 283 -16.17 -3.89 13.81
C ILE A 283 -15.49 -5.16 13.25
N ALA A 284 -14.43 -5.67 13.89
CA ALA A 284 -13.66 -6.81 13.38
C ALA A 284 -14.50 -8.06 13.03
N PRO A 285 -15.54 -8.45 13.81
CA PRO A 285 -16.40 -9.59 13.44
C PRO A 285 -17.20 -9.36 12.15
N PHE A 286 -17.73 -8.16 11.91
CA PHE A 286 -18.47 -7.84 10.69
C PHE A 286 -17.55 -7.84 9.47
N LEU A 287 -16.34 -7.26 9.60
CA LEU A 287 -15.32 -7.33 8.55
C LEU A 287 -14.92 -8.78 8.25
N ALA A 288 -14.62 -9.59 9.28
CA ALA A 288 -14.25 -10.99 9.11
C ALA A 288 -15.40 -11.83 8.51
N GLU A 289 -16.65 -11.57 8.88
CA GLU A 289 -17.81 -12.23 8.27
C GLU A 289 -17.95 -11.82 6.81
N LYS A 290 -17.88 -10.52 6.48
CA LYS A 290 -17.95 -10.03 5.10
C LYS A 290 -16.86 -10.66 4.23
N VAL A 291 -15.62 -10.68 4.71
CA VAL A 291 -14.48 -11.31 4.03
C VAL A 291 -14.74 -12.80 3.80
N ARG A 292 -15.27 -13.53 4.79
CA ARG A 292 -15.68 -14.94 4.64
C ARG A 292 -16.84 -15.15 3.66
N GLN A 293 -17.84 -14.25 3.60
CA GLN A 293 -18.91 -14.30 2.60
C GLN A 293 -18.36 -14.21 1.16
N TYR A 294 -17.19 -13.58 0.99
CA TYR A 294 -16.44 -13.47 -0.26
C TYR A 294 -15.32 -14.52 -0.40
N GLY A 295 -15.33 -15.60 0.39
CA GLY A 295 -14.40 -16.73 0.31
C GLY A 295 -13.05 -16.54 1.03
N GLY A 296 -12.95 -15.52 1.86
CA GLY A 296 -11.74 -15.25 2.63
C GLY A 296 -11.53 -16.15 3.83
N ILE A 297 -10.28 -16.16 4.28
CA ILE A 297 -9.79 -16.97 5.40
C ILE A 297 -9.55 -16.15 6.68
N LEU A 298 -9.75 -14.84 6.62
CA LEU A 298 -9.52 -13.89 7.70
C LEU A 298 -10.58 -14.05 8.80
N THR A 299 -10.14 -14.06 10.06
CA THR A 299 -10.95 -14.23 11.26
C THR A 299 -10.96 -12.97 12.14
N ALA A 300 -11.86 -12.90 13.11
CA ALA A 300 -11.87 -11.81 14.09
C ALA A 300 -10.60 -11.86 14.97
N GLU A 301 -10.13 -13.07 15.30
CA GLU A 301 -8.90 -13.33 16.05
C GLU A 301 -7.63 -12.86 15.32
N ASP A 302 -7.64 -12.78 13.99
CA ASP A 302 -6.53 -12.24 13.21
C ASP A 302 -6.34 -10.74 13.46
N PHE A 303 -7.42 -9.96 13.54
CA PHE A 303 -7.36 -8.54 13.93
C PHE A 303 -6.74 -8.37 15.33
N ALA A 304 -7.12 -9.21 16.29
CA ALA A 304 -6.58 -9.19 17.64
C ALA A 304 -5.06 -9.49 17.70
N ARG A 305 -4.53 -10.16 16.66
CA ARG A 305 -3.11 -10.50 16.50
C ARG A 305 -2.34 -9.50 15.63
N TYR A 306 -3.00 -8.52 15.03
CA TYR A 306 -2.33 -7.49 14.26
C TYR A 306 -1.39 -6.67 15.15
N LYS A 307 -0.16 -6.43 14.67
CA LYS A 307 0.83 -5.58 15.33
C LYS A 307 1.60 -4.77 14.30
N VAL A 308 1.76 -3.48 14.58
CA VAL A 308 2.68 -2.57 13.89
C VAL A 308 4.11 -2.86 14.32
N VAL A 309 5.08 -2.69 13.41
CA VAL A 309 6.51 -2.64 13.74
C VAL A 309 6.93 -1.18 13.87
N VAL A 310 7.66 -0.88 14.93
CA VAL A 310 8.22 0.44 15.20
C VAL A 310 9.72 0.27 15.40
N GLU A 311 10.51 0.94 14.56
CA GLU A 311 11.96 0.84 14.56
C GLU A 311 12.61 2.16 14.08
N PRO A 312 13.90 2.40 14.34
CA PRO A 312 14.60 3.55 13.77
C PRO A 312 14.53 3.52 12.23
N ALA A 313 14.27 4.67 11.62
CA ALA A 313 14.32 4.79 10.16
C ALA A 313 15.73 4.51 9.64
N LEU A 314 15.82 3.91 8.44
CA LEU A 314 17.09 3.68 7.75
C LEU A 314 17.76 5.02 7.46
N GLN A 315 19.08 5.10 7.61
CA GLN A 315 19.83 6.35 7.52
C GLN A 315 20.90 6.25 6.43
N PHE A 316 21.02 7.31 5.64
CA PHE A 316 22.12 7.52 4.70
C PHE A 316 22.73 8.90 4.93
N HIS A 317 24.04 8.97 5.11
CA HIS A 317 24.81 10.20 5.32
C HIS A 317 25.69 10.49 4.10
N GLY A 318 26.17 11.73 3.94
CA GLY A 318 27.02 12.08 2.79
C GLY A 318 26.23 12.43 1.52
N PHE A 319 24.92 12.69 1.62
CA PHE A 319 24.09 12.96 0.45
C PHE A 319 24.32 14.36 -0.12
N SER A 320 24.70 14.43 -1.41
CA SER A 320 25.08 15.64 -2.15
C SER A 320 26.27 16.39 -1.55
N GLU A 321 26.77 17.42 -2.26
CA GLU A 321 27.82 18.32 -1.76
C GLU A 321 27.47 18.99 -0.43
N ARG A 322 26.17 19.07 -0.07
CA ARG A 322 25.70 19.61 1.20
C ARG A 322 25.93 18.67 2.40
N ASN A 323 26.33 17.42 2.18
CA ASN A 323 26.51 16.37 3.20
C ASN A 323 25.25 16.19 4.08
N LEU A 324 24.11 15.98 3.43
CA LEU A 324 22.81 15.81 4.09
C LEU A 324 22.62 14.37 4.58
N THR A 325 21.65 14.19 5.48
CA THR A 325 21.20 12.87 5.92
C THR A 325 19.80 12.57 5.39
N ILE A 326 19.60 11.39 4.82
CA ILE A 326 18.29 10.89 4.38
C ILE A 326 17.82 9.82 5.35
N TYR A 327 16.57 9.94 5.79
CA TYR A 327 15.83 8.93 6.53
C TYR A 327 14.79 8.28 5.61
N SER A 328 14.76 6.95 5.55
CA SER A 328 13.84 6.15 4.72
C SER A 328 13.19 5.04 5.55
N PRO A 329 12.05 4.46 5.16
CA PRO A 329 11.37 3.46 5.97
C PRO A 329 12.15 2.16 5.98
N ALA A 330 11.99 1.40 7.07
CA ALA A 330 12.60 0.09 7.28
C ALA A 330 11.58 -1.03 6.98
N GLY A 331 11.60 -2.14 7.73
CA GLY A 331 10.60 -3.21 7.64
C GLY A 331 10.47 -3.85 6.25
N SER A 332 9.24 -4.11 5.84
CA SER A 332 8.93 -4.70 4.52
C SER A 332 8.84 -3.68 3.37
N SER A 333 9.43 -2.50 3.53
CA SER A 333 9.43 -1.43 2.53
C SER A 333 10.59 -1.53 1.52
N SER A 334 10.60 -0.64 0.53
CA SER A 334 11.71 -0.51 -0.44
C SER A 334 12.74 0.58 -0.07
N GLY A 335 12.76 1.04 1.18
CA GLY A 335 13.71 2.06 1.65
C GLY A 335 15.19 1.68 1.44
N VAL A 336 15.55 0.41 1.68
CA VAL A 336 16.92 -0.11 1.42
C VAL A 336 17.32 0.06 -0.05
N ALA A 337 16.42 -0.26 -0.98
CA ALA A 337 16.69 -0.15 -2.41
C ALA A 337 16.86 1.32 -2.84
N LEU A 338 16.04 2.23 -2.30
CA LEU A 338 16.17 3.66 -2.53
C LEU A 338 17.52 4.19 -2.04
N LEU A 339 17.92 3.88 -0.81
CA LEU A 339 19.21 4.34 -0.25
C LEU A 339 20.41 3.75 -1.00
N ALA A 340 20.35 2.48 -1.41
CA ALA A 340 21.39 1.84 -2.22
C ALA A 340 21.56 2.54 -3.58
N ALA A 341 20.46 2.91 -4.25
CA ALA A 341 20.50 3.65 -5.52
C ALA A 341 21.03 5.08 -5.36
N ILE A 342 20.67 5.74 -4.25
CA ILE A 342 21.19 7.06 -3.89
C ILE A 342 22.71 7.00 -3.70
N GLU A 343 23.22 6.04 -2.91
CA GLU A 343 24.67 5.92 -2.67
C GLU A 343 25.44 5.57 -3.97
N VAL A 344 24.88 4.73 -4.85
CA VAL A 344 25.43 4.51 -6.20
C VAL A 344 25.55 5.83 -6.96
N PHE A 345 24.46 6.59 -7.07
CA PHE A 345 24.42 7.83 -7.85
C PHE A 345 25.26 8.97 -7.23
N ASN A 346 25.33 9.04 -5.90
CA ASN A 346 26.06 10.07 -5.16
C ASN A 346 27.58 10.09 -5.45
N GLY A 347 28.14 8.94 -5.83
CA GLY A 347 29.54 8.81 -6.26
C GLY A 347 29.77 8.89 -7.77
N LEU A 348 28.73 9.06 -8.59
CA LEU A 348 28.90 9.34 -10.02
C LEU A 348 29.28 10.80 -10.23
N LYS A 349 30.19 11.07 -11.17
CA LYS A 349 30.42 12.45 -11.62
C LYS A 349 29.11 12.97 -12.19
N ASN A 350 28.66 14.13 -11.73
CA ASN A 350 27.54 14.84 -12.31
C ASN A 350 28.05 16.20 -12.77
N ASP A 351 28.45 16.27 -14.04
CA ASP A 351 28.60 17.54 -14.73
C ASP A 351 27.25 18.27 -14.63
N CYS A 352 27.25 19.51 -14.17
CA CYS A 352 26.03 20.19 -13.68
C CYS A 352 25.12 20.70 -14.82
N ASP A 353 24.61 19.78 -15.63
CA ASP A 353 23.43 20.01 -16.46
C ASP A 353 22.24 20.38 -15.56
N GLN A 354 21.35 21.28 -16.01
CA GLN A 354 20.20 21.72 -15.21
C GLN A 354 19.04 20.71 -15.18
N THR A 355 19.23 19.48 -15.68
CA THR A 355 18.16 18.48 -15.81
C THR A 355 18.70 17.06 -15.96
N ASP A 356 17.90 16.08 -15.56
CA ASP A 356 18.12 14.66 -15.85
C ASP A 356 17.83 14.27 -17.31
N PHE A 357 17.29 15.17 -18.14
CA PHE A 357 16.91 14.92 -19.54
C PHE A 357 18.05 15.12 -20.57
N THR A 358 19.31 15.17 -20.12
CA THR A 358 20.46 15.05 -21.04
C THR A 358 20.85 13.59 -21.26
N PRO A 359 21.41 13.21 -22.42
CA PRO A 359 21.70 11.81 -22.74
C PRO A 359 22.58 11.07 -21.72
N VAL A 360 23.52 11.75 -21.06
CA VAL A 360 24.39 11.14 -20.04
C VAL A 360 23.72 11.13 -18.67
N ALA A 361 23.02 12.21 -18.30
CA ALA A 361 22.28 12.28 -17.03
C ALA A 361 21.16 11.24 -16.97
N THR A 362 20.36 11.11 -18.02
CA THR A 362 19.32 10.07 -18.15
C THR A 362 19.94 8.68 -18.05
N GLN A 363 21.05 8.43 -18.74
CA GLN A 363 21.74 7.14 -18.70
C GLN A 363 22.13 6.76 -17.26
N ARG A 364 22.87 7.62 -16.56
CA ARG A 364 23.31 7.39 -15.17
C ARG A 364 22.15 7.19 -14.21
N LEU A 365 21.06 7.95 -14.38
CA LEU A 365 19.85 7.83 -13.59
C LEU A 365 19.15 6.48 -13.83
N VAL A 366 18.92 6.09 -15.09
CA VAL A 366 18.23 4.84 -15.47
C VAL A 366 19.02 3.61 -15.07
N GLU A 367 20.34 3.61 -15.22
CA GLU A 367 21.20 2.52 -14.74
C GLU A 367 21.12 2.39 -13.21
N SER A 368 21.09 3.52 -12.48
CA SER A 368 20.88 3.52 -11.02
C SER A 368 19.50 2.96 -10.64
N MET A 369 18.45 3.21 -11.44
CA MET A 369 17.12 2.60 -11.25
C MET A 369 17.12 1.08 -11.51
N LYS A 370 17.93 0.57 -12.46
CA LYS A 370 18.10 -0.88 -12.67
C LYS A 370 18.75 -1.55 -11.47
N TRP A 371 19.79 -0.93 -10.88
CA TRP A 371 20.41 -1.42 -9.65
C TRP A 371 19.46 -1.33 -8.45
N LEU A 372 18.67 -0.25 -8.30
CA LEU A 372 17.57 -0.15 -7.33
C LEU A 372 16.66 -1.38 -7.41
N ALA A 373 16.16 -1.68 -8.62
CA ALA A 373 15.24 -2.78 -8.84
C ALA A 373 15.88 -4.14 -8.54
N SER A 374 17.16 -4.33 -8.87
CA SER A 374 17.91 -5.54 -8.49
C SER A 374 17.99 -5.71 -6.96
N VAL A 375 18.36 -4.66 -6.23
CA VAL A 375 18.36 -4.66 -4.74
C VAL A 375 16.98 -5.05 -4.21
N ARG A 376 15.91 -4.48 -4.77
CA ARG A 376 14.53 -4.79 -4.36
C ARG A 376 14.19 -6.29 -4.49
N THR A 377 14.74 -7.02 -5.45
CA THR A 377 14.51 -8.49 -5.58
C THR A 377 15.06 -9.31 -4.41
N HIS A 378 15.98 -8.73 -3.62
CA HIS A 378 16.56 -9.35 -2.44
C HIS A 378 15.82 -8.99 -1.13
N LEU A 379 14.72 -8.23 -1.20
CA LEU A 379 13.94 -7.78 -0.03
C LEU A 379 12.75 -8.72 0.26
N GLY A 380 12.09 -8.50 1.41
CA GLY A 380 11.01 -9.32 1.94
C GLY A 380 10.99 -9.30 3.47
N ASP A 381 9.82 -9.49 4.08
CA ASP A 381 9.65 -9.53 5.54
C ASP A 381 10.21 -10.83 6.15
N ILE A 382 10.60 -10.78 7.42
CA ILE A 382 10.87 -11.96 8.27
C ILE A 382 9.67 -12.37 9.11
N GLY A 383 8.65 -11.52 9.27
CA GLY A 383 7.43 -11.79 10.02
C GLY A 383 7.62 -11.56 11.52
N VAL A 384 6.79 -10.68 12.12
CA VAL A 384 6.86 -10.34 13.55
C VAL A 384 6.69 -11.55 14.48
N TYR A 385 6.03 -12.60 14.00
CA TYR A 385 5.78 -13.84 14.73
C TYR A 385 6.80 -14.96 14.45
N ASN A 386 7.80 -14.71 13.59
CA ASN A 386 8.80 -15.69 13.24
C ASN A 386 9.87 -15.83 14.34
N MET A 387 9.94 -17.00 14.96
CA MET A 387 10.88 -17.29 16.06
C MET A 387 12.26 -17.81 15.59
N ASN A 388 12.48 -17.98 14.28
CA ASN A 388 13.75 -18.45 13.74
C ASN A 388 14.80 -17.33 13.74
N LYS A 389 15.69 -17.33 14.75
CA LYS A 389 16.77 -16.35 14.93
C LYS A 389 17.66 -16.22 13.68
N THR A 390 18.07 -17.34 13.08
CA THR A 390 18.94 -17.36 11.89
C THR A 390 18.29 -16.65 10.70
N ALA A 391 17.00 -16.86 10.46
CA ALA A 391 16.28 -16.18 9.39
C ALA A 391 16.25 -14.64 9.58
N ARG A 392 16.21 -14.15 10.84
CA ARG A 392 16.30 -12.71 11.15
C ARG A 392 17.72 -12.17 10.96
N GLU A 393 18.72 -12.94 11.35
CA GLU A 393 20.14 -12.59 11.18
C GLU A 393 20.52 -12.52 9.70
N ASP A 394 20.12 -13.51 8.89
CA ASP A 394 20.34 -13.56 7.44
C ASP A 394 19.62 -12.41 6.70
N HIS A 395 18.42 -12.04 7.15
CA HIS A 395 17.68 -10.87 6.62
C HIS A 395 18.40 -9.56 6.92
N THR A 396 18.76 -9.35 8.19
CA THR A 396 19.49 -8.15 8.65
C THR A 396 20.82 -8.02 7.91
N TYR A 397 21.59 -9.10 7.83
CA TYR A 397 22.88 -9.15 7.14
C TYR A 397 22.75 -8.82 5.65
N ARG A 398 21.74 -9.39 4.97
CA ARG A 398 21.45 -9.15 3.55
C ARG A 398 21.10 -7.68 3.27
N TYR A 399 20.29 -7.06 4.12
CA TYR A 399 19.93 -5.64 3.98
C TYR A 399 21.15 -4.74 4.18
N GLN A 400 21.98 -5.05 5.17
CA GLN A 400 23.22 -4.31 5.44
C GLN A 400 24.23 -4.35 4.29
N GLN A 401 24.28 -5.41 3.46
CA GLN A 401 25.24 -5.45 2.34
C GLN A 401 24.98 -4.38 1.28
N PHE A 402 23.71 -4.03 1.03
CA PHE A 402 23.34 -3.02 0.03
C PHE A 402 23.52 -1.57 0.50
N LEU A 403 23.67 -1.37 1.82
CA LEU A 403 23.92 -0.06 2.43
C LEU A 403 25.43 0.23 2.65
N LYS A 404 26.31 -0.67 2.19
CA LYS A 404 27.77 -0.52 2.28
C LYS A 404 28.33 0.30 1.11
N PRO A 405 29.21 1.29 1.34
CA PRO A 405 29.87 2.05 0.28
C PRO A 405 30.62 1.16 -0.73
N GLU A 406 31.19 0.04 -0.28
CA GLU A 406 31.92 -0.90 -1.14
C GLU A 406 31.01 -1.57 -2.19
N TRP A 407 29.75 -1.83 -1.84
CA TRP A 407 28.77 -2.37 -2.80
C TRP A 407 28.46 -1.33 -3.89
N ALA A 408 28.19 -0.08 -3.49
CA ALA A 408 27.90 0.99 -4.43
C ALA A 408 29.10 1.32 -5.33
N GLU A 409 30.31 1.28 -4.78
CA GLU A 409 31.56 1.49 -5.53
C GLU A 409 31.83 0.36 -6.54
N HIS A 410 31.49 -0.89 -6.22
CA HIS A 410 31.52 -1.98 -7.19
C HIS A 410 30.45 -1.81 -8.28
N THR A 411 29.25 -1.36 -7.90
CA THR A 411 28.13 -1.10 -8.81
C THR A 411 28.43 0.04 -9.79
N ARG A 412 28.98 1.18 -9.32
CA ARG A 412 29.36 2.32 -10.17
C ARG A 412 30.29 1.93 -11.32
N LYS A 413 31.22 1.00 -11.10
CA LYS A 413 32.16 0.51 -12.13
C LYS A 413 31.51 -0.25 -13.28
N LYS A 414 30.24 -0.64 -13.14
CA LYS A 414 29.42 -1.28 -14.18
C LYS A 414 28.51 -0.30 -14.92
N ILE A 415 28.41 0.95 -14.48
CA ILE A 415 27.60 1.98 -15.13
C ILE A 415 28.45 2.60 -16.25
N HIS A 416 27.94 2.53 -17.48
CA HIS A 416 28.56 3.11 -18.66
C HIS A 416 27.70 4.27 -19.20
N ASP A 417 28.35 5.36 -19.62
CA ASP A 417 27.68 6.58 -20.11
C ASP A 417 27.15 6.44 -21.56
N ASP A 418 27.56 5.38 -22.26
CA ASP A 418 27.34 5.13 -23.69
C ASP A 418 26.58 3.81 -23.97
N ARG A 419 26.29 2.98 -22.96
CA ARG A 419 25.48 1.76 -23.10
C ARG A 419 24.85 1.26 -21.80
N THR A 420 23.70 0.59 -21.88
CA THR A 420 23.26 -0.39 -20.85
C THR A 420 24.15 -1.64 -20.90
N LEU A 421 24.19 -2.40 -19.81
CA LEU A 421 24.62 -3.81 -19.85
C LEU A 421 23.73 -4.63 -20.81
N ASP A 422 24.29 -5.69 -21.41
CA ASP A 422 23.67 -6.47 -22.49
C ASP A 422 22.48 -7.32 -22.01
N SER A 423 22.45 -7.68 -20.72
CA SER A 423 21.35 -8.44 -20.13
C SER A 423 21.00 -8.01 -18.70
N TRP A 424 19.70 -8.01 -18.37
CA TRP A 424 19.19 -7.90 -17.00
C TRP A 424 19.90 -8.82 -15.98
N LYS A 425 20.48 -9.95 -16.42
CA LYS A 425 21.21 -10.89 -15.57
C LYS A 425 22.48 -10.29 -14.95
N GLU A 426 23.12 -9.34 -15.61
CA GLU A 426 24.38 -8.72 -15.16
C GLU A 426 24.19 -7.77 -13.98
N TYR A 427 22.95 -7.29 -13.79
CA TYR A 427 22.50 -6.56 -12.59
C TYR A 427 22.29 -7.49 -11.39
N GLN A 428 22.44 -8.80 -11.56
CA GLN A 428 22.40 -9.83 -10.51
C GLN A 428 21.12 -9.83 -9.64
N PRO A 429 19.89 -9.75 -10.21
CA PRO A 429 18.68 -9.93 -9.41
C PRO A 429 18.59 -11.36 -8.87
N ALA A 430 18.16 -11.52 -7.62
CA ALA A 430 17.95 -12.84 -7.02
C ALA A 430 16.69 -13.52 -7.58
N TYR A 431 15.62 -12.74 -7.78
CA TYR A 431 14.27 -13.22 -8.07
C TYR A 431 13.49 -12.22 -8.93
N GLN A 432 12.31 -12.60 -9.41
CA GLN A 432 11.50 -11.69 -10.22
C GLN A 432 11.01 -10.49 -9.39
N PRO A 433 11.01 -9.27 -9.95
CA PRO A 433 10.35 -8.14 -9.32
C PRO A 433 8.86 -8.44 -9.13
N ASN A 434 8.30 -8.09 -7.96
CA ASN A 434 6.85 -8.01 -7.81
C ASN A 434 6.36 -6.67 -8.38
N GLU A 435 5.24 -6.71 -9.11
CA GLU A 435 4.47 -5.50 -9.39
C GLU A 435 3.51 -5.27 -8.23
N SER A 436 3.60 -4.10 -7.60
CA SER A 436 2.60 -3.58 -6.67
C SER A 436 1.89 -2.39 -7.33
N HIS A 437 0.71 -2.01 -6.86
CA HIS A 437 -0.12 -1.01 -7.56
C HIS A 437 -0.59 0.15 -6.66
N GLY A 438 -1.88 0.49 -6.69
CA GLY A 438 -2.49 1.73 -6.19
C GLY A 438 -2.03 2.19 -4.80
N THR A 439 -2.01 3.51 -4.60
CA THR A 439 -1.39 4.11 -3.41
C THR A 439 -1.83 5.57 -3.29
N SER A 440 -1.78 6.13 -2.09
CA SER A 440 -1.80 7.58 -1.84
C SER A 440 -0.64 7.98 -0.93
N SER A 441 -0.21 9.25 -1.00
CA SER A 441 0.86 9.76 -0.12
C SER A 441 0.51 11.12 0.47
N LEU A 442 1.15 11.45 1.59
CA LEU A 442 1.09 12.78 2.19
C LEU A 442 2.38 13.14 2.93
N SER A 443 2.71 14.43 2.93
CA SER A 443 3.80 15.02 3.72
C SER A 443 3.24 16.13 4.61
N VAL A 444 3.71 16.22 5.86
CA VAL A 444 3.31 17.24 6.84
C VAL A 444 4.52 17.80 7.58
N VAL A 445 4.57 19.12 7.72
CA VAL A 445 5.49 19.81 8.64
C VAL A 445 4.72 20.83 9.49
N ASP A 446 5.11 20.95 10.76
CA ASP A 446 4.55 21.92 11.71
C ASP A 446 5.53 23.03 12.10
N GLN A 447 5.04 23.98 12.91
CA GLN A 447 5.78 25.20 13.29
C GLN A 447 6.92 24.96 14.27
N TRP A 448 6.96 23.78 14.89
CA TRP A 448 8.05 23.35 15.76
C TRP A 448 9.14 22.63 14.95
N GLY A 449 8.87 22.28 13.68
CA GLY A 449 9.76 21.56 12.79
C GLY A 449 9.60 20.04 12.84
N ASN A 450 8.54 19.53 13.48
CA ASN A 450 8.25 18.10 13.43
C ASN A 450 7.74 17.72 12.03
N ALA A 451 8.06 16.50 11.61
CA ALA A 451 7.84 16.02 10.26
C ALA A 451 7.17 14.64 10.24
N VAL A 452 6.29 14.45 9.27
CA VAL A 452 5.68 13.15 8.94
C VAL A 452 5.56 13.02 7.43
N SER A 453 6.02 11.89 6.89
CA SER A 453 5.70 11.46 5.53
C SER A 453 5.03 10.08 5.59
N ILE A 454 3.87 9.93 4.96
CA ILE A 454 3.08 8.69 4.94
C ILE A 454 2.86 8.24 3.50
N THR A 455 3.04 6.94 3.27
CA THR A 455 2.49 6.24 2.10
C THR A 455 1.43 5.26 2.60
N THR A 456 0.19 5.38 2.12
CA THR A 456 -0.97 4.54 2.48
C THR A 456 -1.50 3.82 1.24
N THR A 457 -2.02 2.61 1.41
CA THR A 457 -2.54 1.79 0.32
C THR A 457 -3.66 0.83 0.76
N VAL A 458 -4.43 0.36 -0.23
CA VAL A 458 -5.29 -0.84 -0.18
C VAL A 458 -4.92 -1.84 -1.29
N ASN A 459 -3.70 -1.72 -1.82
CA ASN A 459 -3.17 -2.22 -3.10
C ASN A 459 -3.93 -1.77 -4.36
N LEU A 460 -4.73 -2.62 -5.01
CA LEU A 460 -5.40 -2.29 -6.27
C LEU A 460 -6.46 -1.19 -6.09
N LEU A 461 -6.98 -0.69 -7.22
CA LEU A 461 -8.08 0.27 -7.19
C LEU A 461 -9.32 -0.38 -6.55
N PHE A 462 -9.72 0.12 -5.38
CA PHE A 462 -10.74 -0.42 -4.46
C PHE A 462 -10.37 -1.77 -3.79
N GLY A 463 -9.07 -2.09 -3.74
CA GLY A 463 -8.53 -3.29 -3.14
C GLY A 463 -9.16 -4.56 -3.68
N SER A 464 -9.54 -5.47 -2.77
CA SER A 464 -10.18 -6.76 -3.07
C SER A 464 -11.59 -6.67 -3.67
N MET A 465 -12.13 -5.46 -3.84
CA MET A 465 -13.54 -5.17 -4.12
C MET A 465 -14.52 -5.66 -3.02
N VAL A 466 -14.02 -6.13 -1.88
CA VAL A 466 -14.82 -6.45 -0.70
C VAL A 466 -15.06 -5.17 0.09
N HIS A 467 -16.27 -4.63 0.00
CA HIS A 467 -16.77 -3.56 0.86
C HIS A 467 -17.75 -4.16 1.88
N ASP A 468 -17.62 -3.77 3.14
CA ASP A 468 -18.61 -4.08 4.15
C ASP A 468 -19.60 -2.93 4.33
N PRO A 469 -20.86 -3.05 3.89
CA PRO A 469 -21.85 -1.99 4.04
C PRO A 469 -22.34 -1.80 5.48
N VAL A 470 -21.94 -2.64 6.45
CA VAL A 470 -22.25 -2.39 7.88
C VAL A 470 -21.28 -1.39 8.49
N THR A 471 -19.99 -1.52 8.21
CA THR A 471 -18.93 -0.64 8.73
C THR A 471 -18.49 0.46 7.76
N GLY A 472 -18.87 0.37 6.48
CA GLY A 472 -18.45 1.29 5.41
C GLY A 472 -16.99 1.12 4.95
N VAL A 473 -16.32 0.04 5.36
CA VAL A 473 -14.88 -0.20 5.09
C VAL A 473 -14.67 -0.96 3.79
N ILE A 474 -13.71 -0.50 2.98
CA ILE A 474 -13.22 -1.19 1.77
C ILE A 474 -11.95 -1.95 2.16
N MET A 475 -11.90 -3.26 1.88
CA MET A 475 -10.78 -4.13 2.27
C MET A 475 -9.71 -4.24 1.18
N ASN A 476 -8.44 -4.16 1.58
CA ASN A 476 -7.27 -4.37 0.72
C ASN A 476 -7.28 -5.70 -0.04
N ASP A 477 -6.51 -5.78 -1.15
CA ASP A 477 -6.06 -7.03 -1.78
C ASP A 477 -4.56 -7.27 -1.57
N GLU A 478 -4.03 -6.94 -0.38
CA GLU A 478 -2.59 -6.89 -0.15
C GLU A 478 -1.92 -8.27 -0.20
N MET A 479 -2.69 -9.36 -0.20
CA MET A 479 -2.16 -10.70 -0.46
C MET A 479 -1.59 -10.86 -1.89
N ASP A 480 -1.90 -9.96 -2.83
CA ASP A 480 -1.36 -9.93 -4.19
C ASP A 480 0.14 -9.56 -4.25
N ASP A 481 0.63 -8.72 -3.33
CA ASP A 481 2.06 -8.36 -3.27
C ASP A 481 2.96 -9.54 -2.83
N PHE A 482 2.39 -10.67 -2.39
CA PHE A 482 3.16 -11.90 -2.13
C PHE A 482 3.52 -12.65 -3.42
N SER A 483 4.74 -13.20 -3.44
CA SER A 483 5.21 -14.00 -4.56
C SER A 483 4.58 -15.40 -4.53
N VAL A 484 3.95 -15.82 -5.64
CA VAL A 484 3.35 -17.16 -5.77
C VAL A 484 4.38 -18.14 -6.36
N PRO A 485 4.74 -19.28 -5.71
CA PRO A 485 5.87 -20.13 -6.13
C PRO A 485 5.81 -20.71 -7.55
N THR A 486 4.63 -20.75 -8.18
CA THR A 486 4.42 -21.34 -9.51
C THR A 486 4.39 -20.33 -10.66
N THR A 487 4.25 -19.03 -10.38
CA THR A 487 4.17 -17.99 -11.41
C THR A 487 5.58 -17.55 -11.82
N LYS A 488 6.23 -18.30 -12.73
CA LYS A 488 7.39 -17.78 -13.45
C LYS A 488 6.96 -16.61 -14.34
N ASN A 489 7.74 -15.55 -14.40
CA ASN A 489 7.57 -14.53 -15.44
C ASN A 489 7.99 -15.05 -16.83
N ALA A 490 7.72 -14.26 -17.87
CA ALA A 490 8.08 -14.56 -19.26
C ALA A 490 9.60 -14.68 -19.53
N PHE A 491 10.45 -14.39 -18.53
CA PHE A 491 11.91 -14.43 -18.59
C PHE A 491 12.50 -15.57 -17.74
N GLU A 492 11.67 -16.56 -17.37
CA GLU A 492 11.96 -17.74 -16.55
C GLU A 492 12.44 -17.49 -15.12
N LEU A 493 12.52 -16.24 -14.69
CA LEU A 493 13.00 -15.87 -13.37
C LEU A 493 12.01 -16.35 -12.30
N ARG A 494 12.53 -16.82 -11.17
CA ARG A 494 11.70 -17.43 -10.13
C ARG A 494 11.08 -16.37 -9.21
N PRO A 495 9.85 -16.61 -8.71
CA PRO A 495 9.26 -15.92 -7.56
C PRO A 495 10.24 -15.72 -6.39
N SER A 496 10.13 -14.59 -5.68
CA SER A 496 11.01 -14.29 -4.54
C SER A 496 10.70 -15.16 -3.33
N ILE A 497 11.67 -16.00 -2.94
CA ILE A 497 11.52 -16.87 -1.76
C ILE A 497 11.41 -16.07 -0.47
N PHE A 498 12.02 -14.88 -0.43
CA PHE A 498 11.95 -13.97 0.72
C PHE A 498 10.53 -13.42 0.91
N ASN A 499 9.75 -13.40 -0.16
CA ASN A 499 8.40 -12.83 -0.21
C ASN A 499 7.32 -13.90 -0.50
N TYR A 500 7.56 -15.15 -0.08
CA TYR A 500 6.51 -16.17 -0.04
C TYR A 500 5.52 -15.96 1.11
N ILE A 501 4.27 -16.40 0.90
CA ILE A 501 3.17 -16.32 1.87
C ILE A 501 3.47 -17.22 3.07
N GLU A 502 3.41 -16.63 4.26
CA GLU A 502 3.49 -17.30 5.56
C GLU A 502 2.48 -16.63 6.51
N PRO A 503 1.86 -17.36 7.46
CA PRO A 503 0.97 -16.77 8.46
C PRO A 503 1.58 -15.55 9.17
N TYR A 504 0.82 -14.45 9.26
CA TYR A 504 1.21 -13.21 9.94
C TYR A 504 2.47 -12.50 9.41
N LYS A 505 2.95 -12.87 8.23
CA LYS A 505 4.02 -12.16 7.50
C LYS A 505 3.46 -10.96 6.74
N ARG A 506 4.27 -9.95 6.46
CA ARG A 506 3.94 -8.83 5.56
C ARG A 506 4.44 -9.11 4.14
N PRO A 507 3.71 -8.69 3.11
CA PRO A 507 4.23 -8.66 1.75
C PRO A 507 5.17 -7.45 1.54
N LEU A 508 6.14 -7.63 0.65
CA LEU A 508 7.14 -6.63 0.26
C LEU A 508 6.49 -5.46 -0.49
N SER A 509 6.56 -4.27 0.08
CA SER A 509 6.01 -3.05 -0.51
C SER A 509 7.05 -2.24 -1.29
N SER A 510 6.55 -1.43 -2.22
CA SER A 510 7.32 -0.43 -2.97
C SER A 510 7.46 0.91 -2.23
N CYS A 511 6.83 1.08 -1.07
CA CYS A 511 6.88 2.31 -0.28
C CYS A 511 8.32 2.68 0.12
N SER A 512 8.66 3.97 0.05
CA SER A 512 10.00 4.49 0.36
C SER A 512 10.00 5.99 0.72
N GLN A 513 8.91 6.47 1.34
CA GLN A 513 8.74 7.87 1.71
C GLN A 513 9.82 8.35 2.69
N SER A 514 10.47 9.45 2.34
CA SER A 514 11.77 9.82 2.91
C SER A 514 11.79 11.25 3.44
N LEU A 515 12.64 11.48 4.44
CA LEU A 515 12.93 12.79 5.02
C LEU A 515 14.40 13.13 4.76
N VAL A 516 14.70 14.33 4.29
CA VAL A 516 16.06 14.85 4.17
C VAL A 516 16.29 15.90 5.24
N VAL A 517 17.41 15.78 5.95
CA VAL A 517 17.76 16.58 7.13
C VAL A 517 19.17 17.14 6.95
N ASP A 518 19.36 18.40 7.31
CA ASP A 518 20.70 18.98 7.44
C ASP A 518 21.31 18.57 8.80
N PRO A 519 22.34 17.70 8.84
CA PRO A 519 22.92 17.23 10.10
C PRO A 519 23.64 18.33 10.88
N LYS A 520 23.97 19.48 10.26
CA LYS A 520 24.59 20.62 10.95
C LYS A 520 23.58 21.40 11.80
N THR A 521 22.30 21.37 11.44
CA THR A 521 21.24 22.14 12.11
C THR A 521 20.16 21.26 12.73
N GLY A 522 20.11 19.96 12.40
CA GLY A 522 19.05 19.03 12.79
C GLY A 522 17.71 19.26 12.07
N LYS A 523 17.61 20.31 11.24
CA LYS A 523 16.37 20.74 10.61
C LYS A 523 16.02 19.92 9.37
N ILE A 524 14.73 19.71 9.17
CA ILE A 524 14.19 19.17 7.93
C ILE A 524 14.50 20.13 6.78
N ASP A 525 15.01 19.57 5.69
CA ASP A 525 15.31 20.25 4.43
C ASP A 525 14.29 19.81 3.35
N MET A 526 13.85 18.55 3.36
CA MET A 526 12.75 18.04 2.53
C MET A 526 11.96 16.91 3.22
N LEU A 527 10.65 16.85 2.98
CA LEU A 527 9.83 15.64 3.09
C LEU A 527 9.37 15.24 1.69
N ILE A 528 9.33 13.94 1.40
CA ILE A 528 8.75 13.43 0.14
C ILE A 528 8.08 12.06 0.35
N GLY A 529 6.89 11.91 -0.25
CA GLY A 529 6.19 10.64 -0.42
C GLY A 529 5.71 10.51 -1.87
N ALA A 530 5.47 9.28 -2.31
CA ALA A 530 4.98 9.00 -3.65
C ALA A 530 4.01 7.82 -3.67
N ALA A 531 3.19 7.79 -4.73
CA ALA A 531 2.19 6.79 -5.05
C ALA A 531 2.42 6.26 -6.48
N GLY A 532 2.03 5.01 -6.73
CA GLY A 532 2.17 4.36 -8.05
C GLY A 532 2.96 3.06 -8.03
N GLY A 533 2.79 2.25 -6.98
CA GLY A 533 3.31 0.88 -6.98
C GLY A 533 4.84 0.78 -7.09
N SER A 534 5.33 -0.13 -7.93
CA SER A 534 6.77 -0.34 -8.20
C SER A 534 7.53 0.92 -8.68
N ARG A 535 6.82 1.96 -9.10
CA ARG A 535 7.38 3.25 -9.55
C ARG A 535 7.67 4.23 -8.41
N ILE A 536 7.21 3.95 -7.18
CA ILE A 536 7.40 4.81 -6.00
C ILE A 536 8.90 5.08 -5.72
N PRO A 537 9.81 4.07 -5.63
CA PRO A 537 11.21 4.34 -5.34
C PRO A 537 11.90 5.14 -6.43
N THR A 538 11.61 4.86 -7.71
CA THR A 538 12.20 5.59 -8.83
C THR A 538 11.74 7.04 -8.87
N ALA A 539 10.46 7.32 -8.55
CA ALA A 539 9.90 8.67 -8.52
C ALA A 539 10.49 9.52 -7.38
N ILE A 540 10.68 8.93 -6.20
CA ILE A 540 11.36 9.59 -5.07
C ILE A 540 12.85 9.82 -5.41
N PHE A 541 13.54 8.79 -5.92
CA PHE A 541 14.95 8.86 -6.31
C PHE A 541 15.23 9.99 -7.30
N GLN A 542 14.51 10.05 -8.43
CA GLN A 542 14.71 11.12 -9.42
C GLN A 542 14.45 12.51 -8.84
N THR A 543 13.50 12.67 -7.90
CA THR A 543 13.14 13.98 -7.35
C THR A 543 14.21 14.49 -6.39
N LEU A 544 14.80 13.58 -5.60
CA LEU A 544 15.99 13.86 -4.82
C LEU A 544 17.16 14.23 -5.74
N VAL A 545 17.41 13.46 -6.81
CA VAL A 545 18.47 13.81 -7.77
C VAL A 545 18.24 15.20 -8.40
N ARG A 546 17.04 15.48 -8.91
CA ARG A 546 16.66 16.77 -9.50
C ARG A 546 16.88 17.96 -8.57
N THR A 547 16.43 17.85 -7.32
CA THR A 547 16.53 18.96 -6.37
C THR A 547 17.96 19.20 -5.87
N TYR A 548 18.75 18.12 -5.69
CA TYR A 548 20.03 18.19 -4.98
C TYR A 548 21.27 18.15 -5.87
N PHE A 549 21.16 17.67 -7.12
CA PHE A 549 22.26 17.67 -8.10
C PHE A 549 22.00 18.62 -9.26
N TYR A 550 20.74 18.76 -9.70
CA TYR A 550 20.37 19.64 -10.83
C TYR A 550 19.77 20.99 -10.39
N GLY A 551 19.60 21.19 -9.08
CA GLY A 551 19.18 22.47 -8.49
C GLY A 551 17.74 22.89 -8.74
N MET A 552 16.93 22.02 -9.37
CA MET A 552 15.51 22.25 -9.65
C MET A 552 14.75 22.52 -8.35
N ASP A 553 13.76 23.41 -8.39
CA ASP A 553 12.88 23.58 -7.24
C ASP A 553 11.87 22.43 -7.09
N ILE A 554 11.07 22.45 -6.01
CA ILE A 554 10.15 21.35 -5.73
C ILE A 554 8.90 21.35 -6.62
N LEU A 555 8.56 22.50 -7.23
CA LEU A 555 7.48 22.60 -8.21
C LEU A 555 7.92 21.95 -9.51
N GLU A 556 9.06 22.39 -10.04
CA GLU A 556 9.68 21.85 -11.25
C GLU A 556 9.92 20.36 -11.11
N ALA A 557 10.62 19.91 -10.06
CA ALA A 557 11.01 18.51 -9.90
C ALA A 557 9.79 17.54 -9.87
N LEU A 558 8.65 17.97 -9.33
CA LEU A 558 7.39 17.20 -9.32
C LEU A 558 6.62 17.30 -10.64
N ALA A 559 6.62 18.47 -11.29
CA ALA A 559 5.97 18.68 -12.58
C ALA A 559 6.63 17.87 -13.70
N PHE A 560 7.96 17.88 -13.71
CA PHE A 560 8.80 17.44 -14.82
C PHE A 560 8.56 15.97 -15.19
N PRO A 561 8.53 15.63 -16.50
CA PRO A 561 8.25 14.27 -16.96
C PRO A 561 9.17 13.22 -16.32
N ARG A 562 8.61 12.07 -15.93
CA ARG A 562 9.30 11.05 -15.13
C ARG A 562 9.90 9.93 -15.98
N LEU A 563 10.98 9.35 -15.46
CA LEU A 563 11.67 8.20 -16.03
C LEU A 563 11.43 7.00 -15.10
N HIS A 564 11.29 5.80 -15.67
CA HIS A 564 11.18 4.58 -14.87
C HIS A 564 11.72 3.36 -15.59
N HIS A 565 12.55 2.60 -14.87
CA HIS A 565 12.99 1.27 -15.27
C HIS A 565 13.04 0.37 -14.02
N GLN A 566 12.35 -0.77 -14.03
CA GLN A 566 12.26 -1.71 -12.89
C GLN A 566 13.01 -3.04 -13.13
N LEU A 567 14.07 -2.97 -13.94
CA LEU A 567 14.89 -4.08 -14.45
C LEU A 567 14.15 -5.06 -15.38
N ILE A 568 12.97 -5.55 -14.99
CA ILE A 568 12.12 -6.44 -15.79
C ILE A 568 10.68 -5.89 -15.81
N PRO A 569 10.05 -5.68 -16.99
CA PRO A 569 10.63 -5.84 -18.32
C PRO A 569 11.79 -4.86 -18.57
N GLU A 570 12.67 -5.21 -19.52
CA GLU A 570 13.81 -4.37 -19.95
C GLU A 570 13.32 -3.22 -20.85
N ILE A 571 12.48 -2.35 -20.29
CA ILE A 571 11.86 -1.21 -20.97
C ILE A 571 12.07 0.03 -20.10
N LEU A 572 12.67 1.06 -20.69
CA LEU A 572 12.70 2.41 -20.16
C LEU A 572 11.38 3.10 -20.51
N TYR A 573 10.56 3.31 -19.48
CA TYR A 573 9.34 4.09 -19.59
C TYR A 573 9.68 5.57 -19.43
N ILE A 574 9.33 6.38 -20.44
CA ILE A 574 9.46 7.84 -20.40
C ILE A 574 8.05 8.43 -20.42
N GLU A 575 7.77 9.31 -19.48
CA GLU A 575 6.48 9.99 -19.41
C GLU A 575 6.36 11.09 -20.48
N SER A 576 5.18 11.25 -21.07
CA SER A 576 4.88 12.35 -21.99
C SER A 576 4.68 13.69 -21.23
N PRO A 577 5.16 14.85 -21.71
CA PRO A 577 5.92 15.05 -22.95
C PRO A 577 7.36 14.54 -22.88
N SER A 578 7.81 13.91 -23.96
CA SER A 578 9.19 13.42 -24.14
C SER A 578 9.88 14.17 -25.28
N ASN A 579 11.20 13.97 -25.44
CA ASN A 579 12.02 14.56 -26.49
C ASN A 579 12.61 13.43 -27.36
N SER A 580 12.33 13.45 -28.66
CA SER A 580 12.84 12.46 -29.62
C SER A 580 14.38 12.41 -29.69
N THR A 581 15.07 13.50 -29.36
CA THR A 581 16.55 13.50 -29.24
C THR A 581 17.00 12.59 -28.10
N LEU A 582 16.30 12.64 -26.96
CA LEU A 582 16.60 11.81 -25.80
C LEU A 582 16.23 10.35 -26.06
N GLU A 583 15.05 10.09 -26.63
CA GLU A 583 14.58 8.76 -27.01
C GLU A 583 15.60 8.05 -27.92
N ASN A 584 16.00 8.70 -29.02
CA ASN A 584 17.01 8.16 -29.94
C ASN A 584 18.36 7.96 -29.24
N ALA A 585 18.75 8.86 -28.34
CA ALA A 585 19.98 8.72 -27.57
C ALA A 585 19.93 7.57 -26.55
N MET A 586 18.74 7.17 -26.06
CA MET A 586 18.57 5.99 -25.21
C MET A 586 18.51 4.69 -26.02
N LEU A 587 17.83 4.71 -27.18
CA LEU A 587 17.84 3.60 -28.14
C LEU A 587 19.26 3.26 -28.61
N ASN A 588 20.07 4.26 -28.95
CA ASN A 588 21.47 4.09 -29.35
C ASN A 588 22.37 3.54 -28.23
N ARG A 589 21.97 3.67 -26.96
CA ARG A 589 22.63 3.05 -25.80
C ARG A 589 22.15 1.63 -25.50
N GLY A 590 21.22 1.08 -26.30
CA GLY A 590 20.69 -0.27 -26.15
C GLY A 590 19.44 -0.40 -25.27
N HIS A 591 18.86 0.70 -24.77
CA HIS A 591 17.57 0.60 -24.06
C HIS A 591 16.42 0.39 -25.05
N LYS A 592 15.38 -0.33 -24.63
CA LYS A 592 14.06 -0.28 -25.29
C LYS A 592 13.28 0.85 -24.64
N VAL A 593 12.65 1.73 -25.43
CA VAL A 593 11.96 2.92 -24.93
C VAL A 593 10.47 2.83 -25.21
N GLU A 594 9.65 3.15 -24.22
CA GLU A 594 8.18 3.25 -24.36
C GLU A 594 7.69 4.58 -23.77
N ILE A 595 6.92 5.33 -24.55
CA ILE A 595 6.32 6.59 -24.09
C ILE A 595 4.97 6.30 -23.43
N VAL A 596 4.83 6.70 -22.17
CA VAL A 596 3.66 6.43 -21.34
C VAL A 596 3.03 7.71 -20.77
N GLY A 597 1.82 7.57 -20.25
CA GLY A 597 1.20 8.60 -19.42
C GLY A 597 1.57 8.51 -17.94
N HIS A 598 0.74 9.11 -17.10
CA HIS A 598 1.06 9.49 -15.73
C HIS A 598 0.83 8.41 -14.66
N LEU A 599 1.81 7.52 -14.50
CA LEU A 599 1.67 6.33 -13.65
C LEU A 599 2.08 6.52 -12.17
N THR A 600 2.33 7.75 -11.72
CA THR A 600 2.72 8.06 -10.32
C THR A 600 2.17 9.40 -9.85
N ALA A 601 2.09 9.59 -8.54
CA ALA A 601 1.82 10.90 -7.91
C ALA A 601 2.78 11.13 -6.73
N MET A 602 3.09 12.38 -6.41
CA MET A 602 4.03 12.73 -5.33
C MET A 602 3.54 13.90 -4.49
N ASN A 603 3.89 13.88 -3.20
CA ASN A 603 3.59 14.95 -2.25
C ASN A 603 4.83 15.26 -1.45
N ALA A 604 5.33 16.49 -1.59
CA ALA A 604 6.61 16.91 -1.05
C ALA A 604 6.51 18.28 -0.38
N ILE A 605 7.37 18.50 0.62
CA ILE A 605 7.51 19.78 1.30
C ILE A 605 9.00 20.09 1.40
N ARG A 606 9.39 21.27 0.91
CA ARG A 606 10.76 21.79 0.83
C ARG A 606 10.90 22.94 1.82
N LEU A 607 11.86 22.88 2.74
CA LEU A 607 12.13 23.98 3.68
C LEU A 607 13.39 24.72 3.24
N LYS A 608 13.30 26.05 3.11
CA LYS A 608 14.43 26.92 2.74
C LYS A 608 14.29 28.26 3.47
N ASN A 609 15.32 28.69 4.19
CA ASN A 609 15.37 29.98 4.89
C ASN A 609 14.12 30.27 5.77
N ASN A 610 13.74 29.33 6.64
CA ASN A 610 12.50 29.38 7.45
C ASN A 610 11.24 29.72 6.62
N THR A 611 11.16 29.18 5.41
CA THR A 611 10.01 29.26 4.51
C THR A 611 9.69 27.85 4.03
N ILE A 612 8.41 27.50 4.08
CA ILE A 612 7.90 26.18 3.73
C ILE A 612 7.32 26.28 2.32
N TYR A 613 7.78 25.42 1.42
CA TYR A 613 7.27 25.31 0.04
C TYR A 613 6.65 23.91 -0.08
N ALA A 614 5.32 23.84 -0.09
CA ALA A 614 4.59 22.59 -0.14
C ALA A 614 3.99 22.38 -1.53
N GLN A 615 4.22 21.19 -2.09
CA GLN A 615 3.80 20.82 -3.44
C GLN A 615 3.15 19.44 -3.46
N SER A 616 1.99 19.37 -4.10
CA SER A 616 1.26 18.15 -4.42
C SER A 616 1.21 17.96 -5.93
N ASP A 617 1.03 16.71 -6.38
CA ASP A 617 0.98 16.38 -7.81
C ASP A 617 -0.34 16.80 -8.47
N TYR A 618 -0.40 18.08 -8.81
CA TYR A 618 -1.53 18.70 -9.48
C TYR A 618 -1.76 18.14 -10.89
N TRP A 619 -0.71 17.69 -11.58
CA TRP A 619 -0.84 17.22 -12.96
C TRP A 619 -1.47 15.83 -13.02
N ARG A 620 -1.04 14.93 -12.13
CA ARG A 620 -1.35 13.49 -12.24
C ARG A 620 -2.50 13.05 -11.35
N LYS A 621 -2.73 13.74 -10.23
CA LYS A 621 -3.86 13.49 -9.30
C LYS A 621 -4.70 14.73 -8.96
N LEU A 622 -4.48 15.89 -9.59
CA LEU A 622 -5.09 17.17 -9.18
C LEU A 622 -4.82 17.54 -7.70
N GLY A 623 -3.80 16.93 -7.07
CA GLY A 623 -3.47 17.17 -5.68
C GLY A 623 -3.03 18.61 -5.44
N ARG A 624 -3.38 19.16 -4.28
CA ARG A 624 -3.00 20.50 -3.86
C ARG A 624 -2.65 20.49 -2.38
N ALA A 625 -1.53 21.12 -2.07
CA ALA A 625 -1.10 21.35 -0.70
C ALA A 625 -1.95 22.45 -0.04
N ALA A 626 -1.79 22.62 1.27
CA ALA A 626 -2.27 23.75 2.03
C ALA A 626 -1.22 24.13 3.09
N GLY A 627 -1.22 25.39 3.54
CA GLY A 627 -0.31 25.88 4.57
C GLY A 627 -0.76 27.20 5.19
N TYR A 628 -0.04 27.64 6.23
CA TYR A 628 -0.35 28.85 7.01
C TYR A 628 0.89 29.48 7.67
#